data_AF-A0A2D8UC95-F1
#
_entry.id   AF-A0A2D8UC95-F1
#
_cell.length_a   1.000
_cell.length_b   1.000
_cell.length_c   1.000
_cell.angle_alpha   90.00
_cell.angle_beta   90.00
_cell.angle_gamma   90.00
#
_symmetry.space_group_name_H-M   'P 1'
#
loop_
_entity.id
_entity.type
_entity.pdbx_description
1 polymer ?
#
loop_
_entity_poly.entity_id
_entity_poly.type
_entity_poly.pdbx_seq_one_letter_code
_entity_poly.pdbx_strand_id
1 'polypeptide(L)'
;MVDQSRVSKLLSLMLRHKPDEFGLEVDAYGYVPIDQVIQGIQSRYPEMTEDDLNDLIGQRGQQRFEINEFGIRALYGHSYFVEMDGDPINPIPERLYMGTTDAASRDFAKEGISPGDRYYVHLSLDEKTAAARSHQKGAPLVVEILSAKASELGVNFFLRGEVVLTDEVPADCVGKFIGSSESDSVVDPQLSEDQPITGFGRKPRYGRR
;
A
#
# COMPACT_ATOMS: atom_id res chain seq x y z
N MET A 1 25.98 10.39 -13.00
CA MET A 1 24.99 9.30 -13.01
C MET A 1 23.96 9.64 -11.97
N VAL A 2 22.70 9.77 -12.36
CA VAL A 2 21.62 10.16 -11.47
C VAL A 2 21.45 9.11 -10.36
N ASP A 3 21.21 9.55 -9.13
CA ASP A 3 20.89 8.64 -8.04
C ASP A 3 19.49 8.04 -8.26
N GLN A 4 19.47 6.82 -8.80
CA GLN A 4 18.26 6.06 -9.12
C GLN A 4 17.32 5.91 -7.92
N SER A 5 17.86 5.83 -6.69
CA SER A 5 17.03 5.73 -5.48
C SER A 5 16.26 7.01 -5.19
N ARG A 6 16.85 8.16 -5.49
CA ARG A 6 16.21 9.47 -5.32
C ARG A 6 15.19 9.74 -6.42
N VAL A 7 15.48 9.34 -7.66
CA VAL A 7 14.50 9.41 -8.76
C VAL A 7 13.30 8.51 -8.47
N SER A 8 13.52 7.27 -8.03
CA SER A 8 12.43 6.37 -7.64
C SER A 8 11.52 6.93 -6.54
N LYS A 9 12.11 7.63 -5.55
CA LYS A 9 11.35 8.33 -4.50
C LYS A 9 10.55 9.51 -5.06
N LEU A 10 11.16 10.30 -5.95
CA LEU A 10 10.48 11.40 -6.63
C LEU A 10 9.33 10.90 -7.49
N LEU A 11 9.56 9.86 -8.29
CA LEU A 11 8.54 9.23 -9.13
C LEU A 11 7.39 8.68 -8.28
N SER A 12 7.69 8.08 -7.13
CA SER A 12 6.66 7.66 -6.16
C SER A 12 5.85 8.84 -5.63
N LEU A 13 6.49 9.97 -5.32
CA LEU A 13 5.80 11.18 -4.85
C LEU A 13 4.86 11.74 -5.94
N MET A 14 5.38 11.85 -7.16
CA MET A 14 4.65 12.34 -8.33
C MET A 14 3.43 11.46 -8.64
N LEU A 15 3.63 10.16 -8.77
CA LEU A 15 2.59 9.25 -9.24
C LEU A 15 1.63 8.78 -8.14
N ARG A 16 2.03 8.74 -6.86
CA ARG A 16 1.19 8.15 -5.78
C ARG A 16 0.53 9.18 -4.87
N HIS A 17 1.05 10.40 -4.83
CA HIS A 17 0.72 11.31 -3.75
C HIS A 17 0.34 12.70 -4.19
N LYS A 18 1.07 13.26 -5.15
CA LYS A 18 0.98 14.68 -5.48
C LYS A 18 1.09 14.96 -6.98
N PRO A 19 0.34 14.28 -7.86
CA PRO A 19 0.44 14.52 -9.30
C PRO A 19 0.18 15.99 -9.66
N ASP A 20 -0.79 16.63 -9.02
CA ASP A 20 -1.16 18.04 -9.25
C ASP A 20 0.01 19.02 -8.98
N GLU A 21 0.87 18.75 -7.99
CA GLU A 21 2.03 19.61 -7.68
C GLU A 21 3.08 19.60 -8.80
N PHE A 22 3.02 18.62 -9.70
CA PHE A 22 3.91 18.49 -10.86
C PHE A 22 3.17 18.70 -12.18
N GLY A 23 1.90 19.13 -12.14
CA GLY A 23 1.08 19.35 -13.33
C GLY A 23 0.81 18.07 -14.12
N LEU A 24 0.78 16.91 -13.45
CA LEU A 24 0.52 15.63 -14.10
C LEU A 24 -0.97 15.40 -14.27
N GLU A 25 -1.37 15.07 -15.49
CA GLU A 25 -2.72 14.61 -15.80
C GLU A 25 -2.80 13.10 -15.61
N VAL A 26 -3.45 12.68 -14.53
CA VAL A 26 -3.64 11.26 -14.20
C VAL A 26 -5.00 10.81 -14.70
N ASP A 27 -5.03 9.71 -15.45
CA ASP A 27 -6.29 9.08 -15.89
C ASP A 27 -6.96 8.29 -14.76
N ALA A 28 -8.12 7.70 -15.06
CA ALA A 28 -8.88 6.91 -14.07
C ALA A 28 -8.10 5.71 -13.52
N TYR A 29 -7.15 5.14 -14.27
CA TYR A 29 -6.39 3.95 -13.91
C TYR A 29 -4.97 4.27 -13.39
N GLY A 30 -4.64 5.55 -13.23
CA GLY A 30 -3.38 6.03 -12.69
C GLY A 30 -2.29 6.31 -13.73
N TYR A 31 -2.57 6.19 -15.03
CA TYR A 31 -1.61 6.47 -16.09
C TYR A 31 -1.41 7.98 -16.29
N VAL A 32 -0.16 8.33 -16.60
CA VAL A 32 0.29 9.67 -16.92
C VAL A 32 1.14 9.59 -18.18
N PRO A 33 1.03 10.54 -19.12
CA PRO A 33 1.94 10.65 -20.26
C PRO A 33 3.41 10.70 -19.83
N ILE A 34 4.27 9.92 -20.51
CA ILE A 34 5.70 9.78 -20.16
C ILE A 34 6.43 11.12 -20.23
N ASP A 35 6.11 11.95 -21.22
CA ASP A 35 6.69 13.27 -21.41
C ASP A 35 6.42 14.21 -20.23
N GLN A 36 5.20 14.20 -19.67
CA GLN A 36 4.87 14.98 -18.47
C GLN A 36 5.70 14.51 -17.26
N VAL A 37 5.86 13.20 -17.10
CA VAL A 37 6.66 12.64 -16.00
C VAL A 37 8.14 12.99 -16.14
N ILE A 38 8.70 12.87 -17.35
CA ILE A 38 10.09 13.26 -17.61
C ILE A 38 10.31 14.75 -17.32
N GLN A 39 9.43 15.63 -17.80
CA GLN A 39 9.50 17.06 -17.49
C GLN A 39 9.44 17.33 -15.98
N GLY A 40 8.55 16.64 -15.26
CA GLY A 40 8.45 16.73 -13.81
C GLY A 40 9.72 16.28 -13.09
N ILE A 41 10.37 15.20 -13.54
CA ILE A 41 11.64 14.73 -12.98
C ILE A 41 12.78 15.71 -13.30
N GLN A 42 12.84 16.21 -14.54
CA GLN A 42 13.88 17.12 -15.03
C GLN A 42 13.92 18.45 -14.28
N SER A 43 12.81 18.86 -13.64
CA SER A 43 12.80 20.01 -12.72
C SER A 43 13.81 19.88 -11.56
N ARG A 44 14.18 18.65 -11.18
CA ARG A 44 15.17 18.35 -10.12
C ARG A 44 16.40 17.61 -10.64
N TYR A 45 16.27 16.88 -11.73
CA TYR A 45 17.32 16.06 -12.35
C TYR A 45 17.40 16.36 -13.86
N PRO A 46 17.96 17.51 -14.26
CA PRO A 46 17.92 17.98 -15.65
C PRO A 46 18.53 17.01 -16.67
N GLU A 47 19.44 16.15 -16.24
CA GLU A 47 20.10 15.14 -17.08
C GLU A 47 19.26 13.88 -17.32
N MET A 48 18.09 13.74 -16.68
CA MET A 48 17.25 12.55 -16.81
C MET A 48 16.70 12.41 -18.24
N THR A 49 16.88 11.23 -18.83
CA THR A 49 16.33 10.87 -20.14
C THR A 49 15.20 9.84 -20.03
N GLU A 50 14.50 9.60 -21.13
CA GLU A 50 13.51 8.51 -21.23
C GLU A 50 14.18 7.14 -21.07
N ASP A 51 15.38 6.96 -21.64
CA ASP A 51 16.16 5.73 -21.49
C ASP A 51 16.53 5.48 -20.03
N ASP A 52 16.94 6.52 -19.29
CA ASP A 52 17.21 6.39 -17.84
C ASP A 52 15.95 5.97 -17.05
N LEU A 53 14.77 6.44 -17.48
CA LEU A 53 13.50 6.11 -16.84
C LEU A 53 13.10 4.66 -17.14
N ASN A 54 13.26 4.23 -18.39
CA ASN A 54 13.06 2.84 -18.81
C ASN A 54 14.01 1.90 -18.07
N ASP A 55 15.29 2.27 -17.94
CA ASP A 55 16.27 1.51 -17.17
C ASP A 55 15.92 1.44 -15.68
N LEU A 56 15.45 2.56 -15.08
CA LEU A 56 14.99 2.59 -13.70
C LEU A 56 13.82 1.61 -13.46
N ILE A 57 12.89 1.53 -14.39
CA ILE A 57 11.68 0.68 -14.28
C ILE A 57 11.98 -0.78 -14.64
N GLY A 58 12.88 -1.01 -15.59
CA GLY A 58 13.32 -2.34 -16.01
C GLY A 58 14.22 -3.06 -15.00
N GLN A 59 14.72 -2.36 -13.96
CA GLN A 59 15.52 -2.97 -12.91
C GLN A 59 14.73 -4.03 -12.12
N ARG A 60 15.34 -5.20 -11.94
CA ARG A 60 14.76 -6.32 -11.19
C ARG A 60 14.61 -5.96 -9.71
N GLY A 61 13.40 -6.15 -9.18
CA GLY A 61 13.06 -5.88 -7.80
C GLY A 61 11.56 -5.76 -7.60
N GLN A 62 11.14 -4.95 -6.62
CA GLN A 62 9.73 -4.65 -6.41
C GLN A 62 9.20 -3.87 -7.62
N GLN A 63 8.37 -4.50 -8.43
CA GLN A 63 7.75 -3.85 -9.59
C GLN A 63 6.72 -2.82 -9.09
N ARG A 64 7.17 -1.57 -8.99
CA ARG A 64 6.41 -0.45 -8.42
C ARG A 64 5.71 0.40 -9.46
N PHE A 65 6.21 0.36 -10.68
CA PHE A 65 5.78 1.15 -11.81
C PHE A 65 5.66 0.24 -13.03
N GLU A 66 4.84 0.65 -13.98
CA GLU A 66 4.78 0.04 -15.29
C GLU A 66 4.64 1.12 -16.36
N ILE A 67 5.09 0.78 -17.56
CA ILE A 67 4.96 1.58 -18.77
C ILE A 67 4.24 0.75 -19.82
N ASN A 68 3.28 1.35 -20.52
CA ASN A 68 2.64 0.80 -21.71
C ASN A 68 2.24 1.93 -22.68
N GLU A 69 1.39 1.62 -23.66
CA GLU A 69 0.89 2.57 -24.65
C GLU A 69 0.09 3.75 -24.07
N PHE A 70 -0.46 3.63 -22.85
CA PHE A 70 -1.20 4.70 -22.17
C PHE A 70 -0.29 5.61 -21.33
N GLY A 71 0.98 5.23 -21.16
CA GLY A 71 1.98 6.00 -20.43
C GLY A 71 2.58 5.23 -19.26
N ILE A 72 2.86 5.94 -18.18
CA ILE A 72 3.46 5.38 -16.95
C ILE A 72 2.50 5.50 -15.77
N ARG A 73 2.44 4.46 -14.93
CA ARG A 73 1.73 4.53 -13.65
C ARG A 73 2.47 3.87 -12.51
N ALA A 74 2.09 4.24 -11.28
CA ALA A 74 2.42 3.44 -10.10
C ALA A 74 1.41 2.31 -9.94
N LEU A 75 1.90 1.09 -9.72
CA LEU A 75 1.08 -0.12 -9.59
C LEU A 75 0.26 -0.16 -8.29
N TYR A 76 0.74 0.50 -7.24
CA TYR A 76 0.12 0.50 -5.92
C TYR A 76 0.61 1.68 -5.08
N GLY A 77 -0.11 1.95 -3.98
CA GLY A 77 0.34 2.89 -2.95
C GLY A 77 -0.17 4.31 -3.13
N HIS A 78 -1.16 4.51 -4.00
CA HIS A 78 -1.84 5.79 -4.16
C HIS A 78 -2.50 6.25 -2.85
N SER A 79 -2.41 7.55 -2.55
CA SER A 79 -3.19 8.21 -1.49
C SER A 79 -4.43 8.92 -2.05
N TYR A 80 -4.72 8.74 -3.34
CA TYR A 80 -5.90 9.20 -4.04
C TYR A 80 -6.53 8.02 -4.80
N PHE A 81 -7.75 8.21 -5.28
CA PHE A 81 -8.49 7.15 -5.97
C PHE A 81 -7.89 6.88 -7.35
N VAL A 82 -7.65 5.61 -7.64
CA VAL A 82 -7.45 5.08 -8.99
C VAL A 82 -8.34 3.86 -9.13
N GLU A 83 -9.00 3.71 -10.27
CA GLU A 83 -9.82 2.55 -10.57
C GLU A 83 -8.95 1.31 -10.75
N MET A 84 -9.41 0.18 -10.21
CA MET A 84 -8.77 -1.12 -10.44
C MET A 84 -9.22 -1.68 -11.78
N ASP A 85 -8.33 -1.66 -12.76
CA ASP A 85 -8.49 -2.32 -14.05
C ASP A 85 -8.31 -3.85 -13.97
N GLY A 86 -8.93 -4.58 -14.91
CA GLY A 86 -8.85 -6.04 -14.96
C GLY A 86 -9.64 -6.76 -13.88
N ASP A 87 -9.54 -8.10 -13.89
CA ASP A 87 -10.35 -8.95 -13.03
C ASP A 87 -9.75 -9.13 -11.63
N PRO A 88 -10.58 -9.26 -10.59
CA PRO A 88 -10.14 -9.72 -9.28
C PRO A 88 -9.45 -11.09 -9.38
N ILE A 89 -8.52 -11.36 -8.46
CA ILE A 89 -7.83 -12.65 -8.36
C ILE A 89 -8.85 -13.76 -8.11
N ASN A 90 -8.87 -14.75 -9.01
CA ASN A 90 -9.71 -15.93 -8.88
C ASN A 90 -8.98 -17.17 -9.49
N PRO A 91 -8.76 -18.26 -8.73
CA PRO A 91 -9.08 -18.44 -7.31
C PRO A 91 -8.18 -17.59 -6.39
N ILE A 92 -8.78 -17.02 -5.36
CA ILE A 92 -8.03 -16.31 -4.30
C ILE A 92 -7.32 -17.33 -3.41
N PRO A 93 -6.08 -17.06 -2.94
CA PRO A 93 -5.47 -17.84 -1.88
C PRO A 93 -6.36 -17.87 -0.63
N GLU A 94 -6.26 -18.93 0.17
CA GLU A 94 -7.00 -19.01 1.44
C GLU A 94 -6.64 -17.87 2.39
N ARG A 95 -5.37 -17.46 2.36
CA ARG A 95 -4.78 -16.49 3.28
C ARG A 95 -3.90 -15.50 2.54
N LEU A 96 -3.97 -14.24 2.97
CA LEU A 96 -3.03 -13.17 2.65
C LEU A 96 -2.46 -12.57 3.94
N TYR A 97 -1.43 -11.72 3.83
CA TYR A 97 -0.70 -11.24 4.99
C TYR A 97 -0.41 -9.74 4.91
N MET A 98 -0.44 -9.06 6.04
CA MET A 98 -0.11 -7.64 6.15
C MET A 98 0.80 -7.38 7.36
N GLY A 99 1.87 -6.63 7.16
CA GLY A 99 2.64 -6.10 8.29
C GLY A 99 1.85 -5.00 8.99
N THR A 100 1.78 -5.04 10.32
CA THR A 100 1.05 -4.07 11.14
C THR A 100 1.87 -3.68 12.38
N THR A 101 1.30 -2.86 13.25
CA THR A 101 1.86 -2.48 14.56
C THR A 101 0.94 -2.92 15.69
N ASP A 102 1.48 -3.08 16.90
CA ASP A 102 0.70 -3.41 18.10
C ASP A 102 -0.39 -2.39 18.43
N ALA A 103 -0.20 -1.13 18.02
CA ALA A 103 -1.20 -0.09 18.22
C ALA A 103 -2.37 -0.26 17.24
N ALA A 104 -2.08 -0.48 15.95
CA ALA A 104 -3.10 -0.65 14.93
C ALA A 104 -3.87 -1.97 15.08
N SER A 105 -3.20 -3.05 15.51
CA SER A 105 -3.80 -4.38 15.63
C SER A 105 -4.93 -4.50 16.66
N ARG A 106 -4.94 -3.64 17.69
CA ARG A 106 -5.90 -3.71 18.81
C ARG A 106 -7.36 -3.62 18.37
N ASP A 107 -7.62 -2.88 17.29
CA ASP A 107 -8.98 -2.62 16.83
C ASP A 107 -9.35 -3.48 15.62
N PHE A 108 -8.42 -4.20 15.00
CA PHE A 108 -8.69 -4.97 13.77
C PHE A 108 -9.78 -6.03 13.96
N ALA A 109 -9.79 -6.71 15.11
CA ALA A 109 -10.81 -7.72 15.41
C ALA A 109 -12.22 -7.14 15.60
N LYS A 110 -12.35 -5.81 15.79
CA LYS A 110 -13.63 -5.12 15.99
C LYS A 110 -14.05 -4.32 14.76
N GLU A 111 -13.10 -3.63 14.14
CA GLU A 111 -13.34 -2.65 13.07
C GLU A 111 -12.95 -3.17 11.69
N GLY A 112 -12.22 -4.28 11.61
CA GLY A 112 -11.58 -4.72 10.37
C GLY A 112 -10.33 -3.90 10.05
N ILE A 113 -9.89 -3.97 8.80
CA ILE A 113 -8.69 -3.26 8.32
C ILE A 113 -9.08 -2.30 7.21
N SER A 114 -8.70 -1.05 7.41
CA SER A 114 -8.86 0.03 6.45
C SER A 114 -7.49 0.47 5.90
N PRO A 115 -7.43 1.17 4.75
CA PRO A 115 -6.19 1.43 4.03
C PRO A 115 -5.31 2.54 4.65
N GLY A 116 -5.72 3.13 5.78
CA GLY A 116 -4.99 4.22 6.45
C GLY A 116 -4.81 5.44 5.54
N ASP A 117 -3.55 5.86 5.36
CA ASP A 117 -3.16 6.98 4.47
C ASP A 117 -3.12 6.60 2.97
N ARG A 118 -3.35 5.32 2.66
CA ARG A 118 -3.46 4.83 1.28
C ARG A 118 -4.93 4.73 0.88
N TYR A 119 -5.16 4.58 -0.41
CA TYR A 119 -6.51 4.37 -0.93
C TYR A 119 -6.97 2.91 -0.81
N TYR A 120 -6.05 1.95 -0.96
CA TYR A 120 -6.29 0.51 -0.86
C TYR A 120 -5.39 -0.12 0.21
N VAL A 121 -5.85 -1.22 0.81
CA VAL A 121 -5.10 -2.04 1.75
C VAL A 121 -4.07 -2.86 0.98
N HIS A 122 -2.81 -2.84 1.45
CA HIS A 122 -1.70 -3.56 0.82
C HIS A 122 -1.45 -4.88 1.53
N LEU A 123 -1.65 -5.97 0.80
CA LEU A 123 -1.47 -7.34 1.26
C LEU A 123 -0.34 -8.02 0.51
N SER A 124 0.22 -9.06 1.12
CA SER A 124 1.28 -9.92 0.59
C SER A 124 0.78 -11.36 0.50
N LEU A 125 1.31 -12.11 -0.47
CA LEU A 125 0.98 -13.52 -0.69
C LEU A 125 1.57 -14.42 0.41
N ASP A 126 2.65 -13.99 1.07
CA ASP A 126 3.33 -14.73 2.11
C ASP A 126 3.73 -13.85 3.31
N GLU A 127 3.84 -14.50 4.46
CA GLU A 127 4.18 -13.87 5.75
C GLU A 127 5.55 -13.19 5.72
N LYS A 128 6.57 -13.81 5.09
CA LYS A 128 7.94 -13.28 5.07
C LYS A 128 7.99 -11.96 4.29
N THR A 129 7.26 -11.88 3.18
CA THR A 129 7.12 -10.64 2.40
C THR A 129 6.37 -9.57 3.20
N ALA A 130 5.30 -9.93 3.92
CA ALA A 130 4.59 -9.00 4.79
C ALA A 130 5.48 -8.46 5.92
N ALA A 131 6.27 -9.33 6.56
CA ALA A 131 7.24 -8.95 7.59
C ALA A 131 8.34 -8.03 7.03
N ALA A 132 8.88 -8.34 5.85
CA ALA A 132 9.90 -7.52 5.18
C ALA A 132 9.39 -6.14 4.76
N ARG A 133 8.08 -6.01 4.49
CA ARG A 133 7.40 -4.74 4.17
C ARG A 133 6.94 -3.97 5.41
N SER A 134 7.00 -4.57 6.60
CA SER A 134 6.62 -3.90 7.84
C SER A 134 7.54 -2.72 8.13
N HIS A 135 6.95 -1.66 8.69
CA HIS A 135 7.70 -0.54 9.23
C HIS A 135 8.50 -0.92 10.49
N GLN A 136 8.08 -1.97 11.20
CA GLN A 136 8.75 -2.48 12.39
C GLN A 136 9.80 -3.54 12.01
N LYS A 137 11.03 -3.11 11.68
CA LYS A 137 12.08 -4.03 11.21
C LYS A 137 12.61 -5.01 12.27
N GLY A 138 12.55 -4.65 13.55
CA GLY A 138 13.13 -5.46 14.64
C GLY A 138 12.25 -6.60 15.12
N ALA A 139 10.94 -6.39 15.16
CA ALA A 139 9.93 -7.35 15.56
C ALA A 139 8.65 -7.06 14.78
N PRO A 140 8.58 -7.45 13.49
CA PRO A 140 7.42 -7.17 12.67
C PRO A 140 6.23 -7.99 13.16
N LEU A 141 5.15 -7.32 13.53
CA LEU A 141 3.85 -7.96 13.70
C LEU A 141 3.21 -8.14 12.32
N VAL A 142 2.78 -9.35 12.00
CA VAL A 142 2.08 -9.70 10.77
C VAL A 142 0.69 -10.18 11.14
N VAL A 143 -0.33 -9.67 10.45
CA VAL A 143 -1.70 -10.15 10.55
C VAL A 143 -2.05 -10.99 9.33
N GLU A 144 -2.68 -12.12 9.58
CA GLU A 144 -3.27 -12.98 8.57
C GLU A 144 -4.66 -12.47 8.17
N ILE A 145 -4.97 -12.52 6.89
CA ILE A 145 -6.27 -12.18 6.32
C ILE A 145 -6.88 -13.45 5.75
N LEU A 146 -8.08 -13.81 6.19
CA LEU A 146 -8.87 -14.93 5.66
C LEU A 146 -9.48 -14.53 4.31
N SER A 147 -8.65 -14.44 3.27
CA SER A 147 -9.02 -13.88 1.97
C SER A 147 -10.05 -14.70 1.21
N ALA A 148 -10.06 -16.03 1.36
CA ALA A 148 -11.14 -16.87 0.81
C ALA A 148 -12.50 -16.51 1.43
N LYS A 149 -12.57 -16.42 2.77
CA LYS A 149 -13.77 -16.00 3.49
C LYS A 149 -14.19 -14.57 3.09
N ALA A 150 -13.24 -13.65 2.97
CA ALA A 150 -13.52 -12.29 2.55
C ALA A 150 -14.10 -12.24 1.13
N SER A 151 -13.57 -13.06 0.21
CA SER A 151 -14.07 -13.16 -1.16
C SER A 151 -15.49 -13.74 -1.22
N GLU A 152 -15.82 -14.73 -0.38
CA GLU A 152 -17.20 -15.24 -0.22
C GLU A 152 -18.18 -14.15 0.26
N LEU A 153 -17.68 -13.17 1.02
CA LEU A 153 -18.45 -11.99 1.47
C LEU A 153 -18.48 -10.85 0.43
N GLY A 154 -17.92 -11.05 -0.76
CA GLY A 154 -17.92 -10.08 -1.86
C GLY A 154 -16.73 -9.11 -1.87
N VAL A 155 -15.69 -9.34 -1.07
CA VAL A 155 -14.47 -8.54 -1.10
C VAL A 155 -13.62 -8.92 -2.33
N ASN A 156 -13.28 -7.93 -3.15
CA ASN A 156 -12.44 -8.11 -4.32
C ASN A 156 -10.96 -7.86 -4.00
N PHE A 157 -10.10 -8.71 -4.54
CA PHE A 157 -8.65 -8.59 -4.39
C PHE A 157 -7.99 -8.49 -5.76
N PHE A 158 -7.03 -7.58 -5.92
CA PHE A 158 -6.36 -7.33 -7.20
C PHE A 158 -4.84 -7.48 -7.06
N LEU A 159 -4.21 -8.26 -7.94
CA LEU A 159 -2.76 -8.37 -7.97
C LEU A 159 -2.17 -7.22 -8.81
N ARG A 160 -1.20 -6.50 -8.24
CA ARG A 160 -0.45 -5.44 -8.91
C ARG A 160 1.05 -5.60 -8.64
N GLY A 161 1.76 -6.10 -9.66
CA GLY A 161 3.13 -6.57 -9.50
C GLY A 161 3.19 -7.70 -8.47
N GLU A 162 3.72 -7.38 -7.29
CA GLU A 162 3.92 -8.30 -6.16
C GLU A 162 3.05 -7.96 -4.93
N VAL A 163 2.07 -7.06 -5.08
CA VAL A 163 1.18 -6.62 -4.00
C VAL A 163 -0.25 -6.98 -4.34
N VAL A 164 -0.99 -7.50 -3.36
CA VAL A 164 -2.43 -7.69 -3.46
C VAL A 164 -3.13 -6.50 -2.83
N LEU A 165 -4.12 -5.93 -3.52
CA LEU A 165 -4.86 -4.75 -3.09
C LEU A 165 -6.34 -5.09 -2.85
N THR A 166 -6.93 -4.50 -1.82
CA THR A 166 -8.37 -4.54 -1.55
C THR A 166 -8.85 -3.21 -0.94
N ASP A 167 -10.14 -2.92 -1.03
CA ASP A 167 -10.75 -1.72 -0.42
C ASP A 167 -10.59 -1.73 1.10
N GLU A 168 -11.03 -2.81 1.73
CA GLU A 168 -11.03 -3.04 3.17
C GLU A 168 -11.09 -4.55 3.47
N VAL A 169 -10.82 -4.91 4.72
CA VAL A 169 -11.00 -6.27 5.23
C VAL A 169 -12.02 -6.25 6.37
N PRO A 170 -13.14 -6.99 6.27
CA PRO A 170 -14.09 -7.13 7.36
C PRO A 170 -13.45 -7.70 8.63
N ALA A 171 -13.94 -7.30 9.81
CA ALA A 171 -13.43 -7.77 11.11
C ALA A 171 -13.42 -9.30 11.22
N ASP A 172 -14.49 -9.95 10.77
CA ASP A 172 -14.65 -11.41 10.78
C ASP A 172 -13.67 -12.15 9.85
N CYS A 173 -12.94 -11.43 8.99
CA CYS A 173 -11.92 -11.94 8.09
C CYS A 173 -10.50 -11.67 8.58
N VAL A 174 -10.34 -10.99 9.71
CA VAL A 174 -9.04 -10.82 10.36
C VAL A 174 -8.67 -12.12 11.08
N GLY A 175 -7.55 -12.69 10.69
CA GLY A 175 -7.02 -13.95 11.23
C GLY A 175 -6.07 -13.72 12.40
N LYS A 176 -5.15 -14.67 12.57
CA LYS A 176 -4.16 -14.65 13.64
C LYS A 176 -3.08 -13.58 13.41
N PHE A 177 -2.46 -13.17 14.51
CA PHE A 177 -1.26 -12.34 14.51
C PHE A 177 0.00 -13.21 14.68
N ILE A 178 1.08 -12.83 14.00
CA ILE A 178 2.36 -13.55 13.94
C ILE A 178 3.49 -12.54 14.18
N GLY A 179 4.32 -12.74 15.21
CA GLY A 179 5.36 -11.78 15.63
C GLY A 179 5.00 -11.03 16.94
N SER A 180 6.02 -10.75 17.77
CA SER A 180 6.07 -10.29 19.18
C SER A 180 4.81 -10.39 20.08
N SER A 181 4.87 -11.02 21.26
CA SER A 181 6.03 -11.23 22.16
C SER A 181 6.43 -12.70 22.37
N GLU A 182 7.72 -12.94 22.57
CA GLU A 182 8.19 -14.16 23.24
C GLU A 182 7.68 -14.21 24.70
N SER A 183 7.45 -15.44 25.17
CA SER A 183 7.24 -15.92 26.55
C SER A 183 5.83 -15.85 27.15
N ASP A 184 5.36 -17.05 27.52
CA ASP A 184 4.44 -17.28 28.63
C ASP A 184 4.80 -16.38 29.83
N SER A 185 3.95 -15.40 30.13
CA SER A 185 3.76 -14.96 31.51
C SER A 185 2.37 -14.39 31.68
N VAL A 186 1.61 -15.06 32.53
CA VAL A 186 0.41 -14.56 33.18
C VAL A 186 0.76 -13.22 33.84
N VAL A 187 0.12 -12.13 33.40
CA VAL A 187 0.13 -10.87 34.15
C VAL A 187 -1.32 -10.43 34.37
N ASP A 188 -1.70 -10.55 35.64
CA ASP A 188 -2.93 -10.14 36.31
C ASP A 188 -3.22 -8.63 36.12
N PRO A 189 -4.48 -8.18 35.88
CA PRO A 189 -4.75 -6.80 35.52
C PRO A 189 -5.15 -5.95 36.75
N GLN A 190 -4.31 -5.00 37.17
CA GLN A 190 -4.76 -3.87 37.98
C GLN A 190 -4.00 -2.55 37.67
N LEU A 191 -4.76 -1.55 37.18
CA LEU A 191 -4.68 -0.09 37.40
C LEU A 191 -3.40 0.65 36.91
N SER A 192 -3.42 1.78 36.19
CA SER A 192 -4.20 3.01 36.40
C SER A 192 -4.05 4.02 35.23
N GLU A 193 -5.13 4.80 35.09
CA GLU A 193 -5.44 6.14 34.52
C GLU A 193 -4.47 7.05 33.70
N ASP A 194 -5.11 7.63 32.67
CA ASP A 194 -5.08 8.99 32.10
C ASP A 194 -3.78 9.69 31.64
N GLN A 195 -3.78 10.09 30.35
CA GLN A 195 -3.67 11.49 29.88
C GLN A 195 -4.05 11.61 28.38
N PRO A 196 -4.59 12.76 27.93
CA PRO A 196 -5.24 12.88 26.62
C PRO A 196 -4.24 13.22 25.51
N ILE A 197 -4.36 12.57 24.35
CA ILE A 197 -3.64 12.97 23.14
C ILE A 197 -4.65 13.50 22.12
N THR A 198 -4.43 14.77 21.77
CA THR A 198 -5.16 15.58 20.80
C THR A 198 -5.19 14.92 19.43
N GLY A 199 -6.38 14.53 18.96
CA GLY A 199 -6.59 13.98 17.62
C GLY A 199 -6.64 15.08 16.56
N PHE A 200 -5.73 15.04 15.59
CA PHE A 200 -5.81 15.82 14.36
C PHE A 200 -7.00 15.32 13.52
N GLY A 201 -7.78 16.28 13.02
CA GLY A 201 -9.08 16.04 12.39
C GLY A 201 -9.03 15.09 11.18
N ARG A 202 -9.94 14.11 11.20
CA ARG A 202 -10.28 13.28 10.04
C ARG A 202 -10.89 14.17 8.95
N LYS A 203 -10.35 14.14 7.73
CA LYS A 203 -11.04 14.74 6.57
C LYS A 203 -12.23 13.85 6.17
N PRO A 204 -13.38 14.42 5.79
CA PRO A 204 -14.51 13.64 5.30
C PRO A 204 -14.14 12.95 3.99
N ARG A 205 -14.46 11.66 3.85
CA ARG A 205 -14.48 10.97 2.56
C ARG A 205 -15.73 11.43 1.82
N TYR A 206 -15.56 12.06 0.66
CA TYR A 206 -16.67 12.31 -0.25
C TYR A 206 -17.24 10.96 -0.69
N GLY A 207 -18.55 10.80 -0.50
CA GLY A 207 -19.26 9.56 -0.73
C GLY A 207 -19.14 9.08 -2.16
N ARG A 208 -19.00 7.77 -2.31
CA ARG A 208 -19.23 7.05 -3.57
C ARG A 208 -20.64 7.42 -4.05
N ARG A 209 -20.74 7.98 -5.26
CA ARG A 209 -21.98 8.01 -6.04
C ARG A 209 -21.85 7.01 -7.17
#